data_AF-A0AA35XEF8-F1
#
_entry.id   AF-A0AA35XEF8-F1
#
_cell.length_a   1.000
_cell.length_b   1.000
_cell.length_c   1.000
_cell.angle_alpha   90.00
_cell.angle_beta   90.00
_cell.angle_gamma   90.00
#
_symmetry.space_group_name_H-M   'P 1'
#
loop_
_entity.id
_entity.type
_entity.pdbx_description
1 polymer ?
#
loop_
_entity_poly.entity_id
_entity_poly.type
_entity_poly.pdbx_seq_one_letter_code
_entity_poly.pdbx_strand_id
1 'polypeptide(L)'
;MAKKTLAAFLIYAILFTTVFVLLYPFLVDDGRVSGQHIRHEEIIVGRPSKAVHIPNAVEQRQVLGLYEDSRSLSASQRDSPLVAAFEPHPMEEPQQVPELPIVQDCPYIPKPLMKYVPAHHSVPLTNEEKLLAMCRQSKVVSLEDLFTETMVRTLSKIGEGAFADVYGCQGDDWRKLALKILPVGGDMKYNDEEQNSLKSIQPEMVVTLELSLLGDPSRLEDKRFPHYTKNFMQVERAAYCEGKFPEFMLDAWDEYDYRKDSDNDRPDIFGPKQQYIAFLLENSGMQVGSYVYHSFEEALSILRQVTLSLAIAEEALQFEHRDMHRGNVLVKRTKEEFIYFRFNNKDYHIKTYGVQATIVDFTLSRVTQKESHCLSHLDLNNLPWLFKGKGDIQFDVYRSMKNATKSEWHKFTPFTNVLWVNYLTVKTKIKGS
;
A
#
# COMPACT_ATOMS: atom_id res chain seq x y z
N MET A 1 12.45 11.55 -21.25
CA MET A 1 11.82 10.84 -20.11
C MET A 1 12.40 9.43 -19.89
N ALA A 2 12.61 8.61 -20.92
CA ALA A 2 13.17 7.25 -20.80
C ALA A 2 14.54 7.13 -20.07
N LYS A 3 15.38 8.19 -20.05
CA LYS A 3 16.66 8.20 -19.32
C LYS A 3 16.51 8.32 -17.80
N LYS A 4 15.38 8.82 -17.27
CA LYS A 4 15.15 8.94 -15.81
C LYS A 4 14.63 7.63 -15.19
N THR A 5 13.83 6.86 -15.92
CA THR A 5 13.34 5.55 -15.46
C THR A 5 14.43 4.47 -15.49
N LEU A 6 15.31 4.50 -16.50
CA LEU A 6 16.50 3.62 -16.53
C LEU A 6 17.48 3.95 -15.39
N ALA A 7 17.58 5.22 -14.98
CA ALA A 7 18.35 5.64 -13.82
C ALA A 7 17.72 5.16 -12.50
N ALA A 8 16.40 5.15 -12.36
CA ALA A 8 15.73 4.53 -11.22
C ALA A 8 16.00 3.01 -11.19
N PHE A 9 15.91 2.31 -12.32
CA PHE A 9 16.22 0.88 -12.41
C PHE A 9 17.71 0.59 -12.12
N LEU A 10 18.64 1.44 -12.57
CA LEU A 10 20.06 1.37 -12.20
C LEU A 10 20.28 1.71 -10.73
N ILE A 11 19.55 2.66 -10.13
CA ILE A 11 19.65 2.98 -8.70
C ILE A 11 19.07 1.84 -7.87
N TYR A 12 17.95 1.24 -8.28
CA TYR A 12 17.40 0.04 -7.67
C TYR A 12 18.36 -1.13 -7.82
N ALA A 13 18.92 -1.39 -9.01
CA ALA A 13 19.90 -2.45 -9.21
C ALA A 13 21.22 -2.20 -8.45
N ILE A 14 21.72 -0.97 -8.41
CA ILE A 14 22.94 -0.56 -7.68
C ILE A 14 22.70 -0.64 -6.17
N LEU A 15 21.56 -0.19 -5.64
CA LEU A 15 21.22 -0.37 -4.23
C LEU A 15 21.02 -1.85 -3.91
N PHE A 16 20.37 -2.61 -4.79
CA PHE A 16 20.14 -4.05 -4.64
C PHE A 16 21.43 -4.87 -4.68
N THR A 17 22.45 -4.46 -5.44
CA THR A 17 23.78 -5.11 -5.38
C THR A 17 24.65 -4.55 -4.26
N THR A 18 24.61 -3.25 -3.99
CA THR A 18 25.53 -2.61 -3.02
C THR A 18 25.10 -2.89 -1.58
N VAL A 19 23.80 -2.91 -1.28
CA VAL A 19 23.29 -3.29 0.06
C VAL A 19 23.53 -4.77 0.32
N PHE A 20 23.40 -5.64 -0.69
CA PHE A 20 23.59 -7.08 -0.52
C PHE A 20 25.07 -7.50 -0.48
N VAL A 21 25.92 -6.91 -1.32
CA VAL A 21 27.36 -7.21 -1.36
C VAL A 21 28.09 -6.57 -0.18
N LEU A 22 27.65 -5.42 0.34
CA LEU A 22 28.28 -4.79 1.52
C LEU A 22 27.79 -5.34 2.87
N LEU A 23 26.61 -5.95 2.94
CA LEU A 23 26.12 -6.60 4.16
C LEU A 23 26.46 -8.09 4.26
N TYR A 24 26.85 -8.73 3.16
CA TYR A 24 27.29 -10.14 3.15
C TYR A 24 28.42 -10.44 4.16
N PRO A 25 29.45 -9.58 4.35
CA PRO A 25 30.51 -9.83 5.32
C PRO A 25 30.10 -9.59 6.79
N PHE A 26 28.95 -8.96 7.05
CA PHE A 26 28.45 -8.70 8.42
C PHE A 26 27.37 -9.70 8.86
N LEU A 27 27.03 -10.67 8.01
CA LEU A 27 26.11 -11.76 8.28
C LEU A 27 26.83 -13.11 8.49
N VAL A 28 28.17 -13.13 8.40
CA VAL A 28 28.99 -14.32 8.65
C VAL A 28 30.08 -13.97 9.65
N ASP A 29 29.83 -14.34 10.91
CA ASP A 29 30.80 -14.50 11.98
C ASP A 29 30.24 -15.72 12.75
N ASP A 30 30.85 -16.91 12.81
CA ASP A 30 32.24 -17.30 12.76
C ASP A 30 32.27 -18.82 12.45
N GLY A 31 33.34 -19.32 11.81
CA GLY A 31 33.64 -20.76 11.78
C GLY A 31 33.73 -21.45 10.41
N ARG A 32 34.95 -21.41 9.83
CA ARG A 32 35.63 -22.44 9.01
C ARG A 32 34.77 -23.47 8.26
N VAL A 33 34.97 -23.56 6.93
CA VAL A 33 35.62 -24.69 6.23
C VAL A 33 35.74 -24.41 4.72
N SER A 34 36.76 -25.01 4.15
CA SER A 34 37.43 -24.89 2.85
C SER A 34 36.59 -24.85 1.56
N GLY A 35 36.95 -23.89 0.72
CA GLY A 35 37.42 -24.07 -0.67
C GLY A 35 36.68 -25.01 -1.61
N GLN A 36 35.99 -24.43 -2.60
CA GLN A 36 36.12 -24.84 -4.01
C GLN A 36 35.67 -23.72 -4.95
N HIS A 37 36.49 -23.47 -5.96
CA HIS A 37 36.31 -22.46 -7.00
C HIS A 37 35.06 -22.68 -7.85
N ILE A 38 34.23 -21.65 -8.01
CA ILE A 38 33.34 -21.49 -9.16
C ILE A 38 33.66 -20.13 -9.80
N ARG A 39 34.05 -20.16 -11.08
CA ARG A 39 34.42 -18.97 -11.87
C ARG A 39 33.19 -18.11 -12.13
N HIS A 40 33.24 -16.84 -11.73
CA HIS A 40 32.34 -15.78 -12.17
C HIS A 40 33.04 -14.98 -13.28
N GLU A 41 32.37 -14.79 -14.42
CA GLU A 41 32.78 -13.80 -15.42
C GLU A 41 32.38 -12.40 -14.91
N GLU A 42 33.39 -11.54 -14.77
CA GLU A 42 33.29 -10.17 -14.25
C GLU A 42 32.75 -9.19 -15.30
N ILE A 43 31.84 -8.31 -14.87
CA ILE A 43 31.62 -7.01 -15.52
C ILE A 43 32.40 -5.97 -14.69
N ILE A 44 33.52 -5.49 -15.25
CA ILE A 44 34.39 -4.48 -14.64
C ILE A 44 33.74 -3.09 -14.77
N VAL A 45 33.51 -2.39 -13.65
CA VAL A 45 33.27 -0.94 -13.64
C VAL A 45 34.10 -0.29 -12.53
N GLY A 46 34.85 0.75 -12.89
CA GLY A 46 35.95 1.34 -12.12
C GLY A 46 35.57 2.04 -10.81
N ARG A 47 36.55 2.07 -9.90
CA ARG A 47 36.53 2.73 -8.58
C ARG A 47 36.40 4.27 -8.68
N PRO A 48 35.76 4.89 -7.69
CA PRO A 48 36.23 6.16 -7.16
C PRO A 48 36.66 6.05 -5.69
N SER A 49 37.73 6.77 -5.40
CA SER A 49 38.44 6.90 -4.13
C SER A 49 37.84 7.96 -3.20
N LYS A 50 37.69 7.61 -1.92
CA LYS A 50 38.10 8.36 -0.69
C LYS A 50 37.14 8.08 0.47
N ALA A 51 37.71 7.59 1.56
CA ALA A 51 37.05 7.24 2.81
C ALA A 51 36.61 8.48 3.59
N VAL A 52 35.45 8.40 4.24
CA VAL A 52 35.02 9.32 5.30
C VAL A 52 34.81 8.51 6.58
N HIS A 53 35.43 8.98 7.64
CA HIS A 53 35.54 8.36 8.97
C HIS A 53 34.26 8.60 9.78
N ILE A 54 33.69 7.57 10.42
CA ILE A 54 32.60 7.67 11.39
C ILE A 54 33.05 6.96 12.68
N PRO A 55 32.99 7.59 13.88
CA PRO A 55 33.36 6.95 15.14
C PRO A 55 32.28 6.01 15.67
N ASN A 56 32.74 5.01 16.43
CA ASN A 56 31.99 3.90 17.02
C ASN A 56 30.95 4.29 18.09
N ALA A 57 29.94 3.41 18.20
CA ALA A 57 28.89 3.35 19.20
C ALA A 57 29.36 2.75 20.54
N VAL A 58 28.74 3.16 21.66
CA VAL A 58 28.70 2.42 22.95
C VAL A 58 27.38 2.74 23.70
N GLU A 59 26.58 1.67 23.92
CA GLU A 59 25.65 1.37 25.05
C GLU A 59 24.37 2.22 25.29
N GLN A 60 23.21 1.69 25.76
CA GLN A 60 22.86 0.42 26.42
C GLN A 60 21.32 0.14 26.35
N ARG A 61 20.93 -1.08 26.76
CA ARG A 61 19.64 -1.79 26.62
C ARG A 61 18.57 -1.47 27.69
N GLN A 62 17.36 -2.01 27.44
CA GLN A 62 16.23 -2.42 28.33
C GLN A 62 14.95 -1.56 28.16
N VAL A 63 13.71 -2.06 28.05
CA VAL A 63 13.07 -3.39 28.19
C VAL A 63 11.70 -3.39 27.47
N LEU A 64 11.24 -4.56 27.00
CA LEU A 64 9.92 -4.87 26.43
C LEU A 64 8.93 -5.31 27.53
N GLY A 65 7.63 -5.04 27.36
CA GLY A 65 6.55 -5.91 27.88
C GLY A 65 5.34 -5.25 28.56
N LEU A 66 4.26 -5.09 27.79
CA LEU A 66 2.86 -5.49 28.08
C LEU A 66 2.05 -4.92 29.29
N TYR A 67 0.79 -4.55 28.95
CA TYR A 67 -0.47 -4.54 29.71
C TYR A 67 -0.80 -3.44 30.76
N GLU A 68 -2.02 -2.91 30.57
CA GLU A 68 -3.06 -2.43 31.51
C GLU A 68 -2.66 -1.87 32.89
N ASP A 69 -3.11 -0.65 33.23
CA ASP A 69 -4.29 -0.47 34.09
C ASP A 69 -4.66 1.02 34.22
N SER A 70 -5.95 1.28 34.32
CA SER A 70 -6.56 2.59 34.52
C SER A 70 -6.38 3.11 35.95
N ARG A 71 -6.10 4.41 36.12
CA ARG A 71 -6.58 5.25 37.24
C ARG A 71 -6.20 6.73 37.07
N SER A 72 -7.26 7.53 36.98
CA SER A 72 -7.42 8.97 37.26
C SER A 72 -6.23 9.74 37.85
N LEU A 73 -5.96 10.93 37.31
CA LEU A 73 -5.72 12.15 38.09
C LEU A 73 -6.07 13.40 37.26
N SER A 74 -6.80 14.31 37.90
CA SER A 74 -7.44 15.50 37.38
C SER A 74 -6.59 16.78 37.50
N ALA A 75 -6.84 17.70 36.55
CA ALA A 75 -6.89 19.16 36.68
C ALA A 75 -5.71 19.94 37.31
N SER A 76 -5.13 20.88 36.55
CA SER A 76 -5.51 22.30 36.56
C SER A 76 -4.36 23.25 36.18
N GLN A 77 -4.74 24.36 35.52
CA GLN A 77 -4.09 25.68 35.50
C GLN A 77 -2.72 25.83 34.81
N ARG A 78 -2.33 26.94 34.17
CA ARG A 78 -2.94 28.15 33.56
C ARG A 78 -1.71 28.96 33.05
N ASP A 79 -1.99 29.93 32.19
CA ASP A 79 -1.17 31.14 31.94
C ASP A 79 -0.03 31.12 30.88
N SER A 80 -0.41 31.62 29.69
CA SER A 80 0.34 32.54 28.80
C SER A 80 0.70 33.85 29.57
N PRO A 81 1.52 34.83 29.09
CA PRO A 81 1.84 35.17 27.70
C PRO A 81 3.27 35.68 27.41
N LEU A 82 3.64 35.85 26.13
CA LEU A 82 4.05 37.14 25.56
C LEU A 82 4.50 37.06 24.10
N VAL A 83 4.11 38.13 23.41
CA VAL A 83 4.26 38.47 22.00
C VAL A 83 5.62 39.12 21.75
N ALA A 84 6.24 38.84 20.60
CA ALA A 84 7.18 39.76 19.96
C ALA A 84 7.04 39.68 18.44
N ALA A 85 6.76 40.85 17.85
CA ALA A 85 6.54 41.11 16.44
C ALA A 85 7.85 41.10 15.63
N PHE A 86 7.76 40.72 14.36
CA PHE A 86 8.71 41.13 13.32
C PHE A 86 7.93 41.51 12.05
N GLU A 87 8.19 42.74 11.60
CA GLU A 87 7.64 43.41 10.41
C GLU A 87 8.29 42.91 9.09
N PRO A 88 7.65 43.18 7.93
CA PRO A 88 7.87 42.43 6.70
C PRO A 88 8.97 43.00 5.80
N HIS A 89 9.62 42.12 5.03
CA HIS A 89 10.50 42.49 3.92
C HIS A 89 9.79 42.35 2.55
N PRO A 90 10.15 43.17 1.55
CA PRO A 90 9.36 43.38 0.34
C PRO A 90 9.51 42.26 -0.71
N MET A 91 8.44 42.13 -1.51
CA MET A 91 8.19 41.09 -2.48
C MET A 91 9.08 41.18 -3.73
N GLU A 92 9.59 40.02 -4.17
CA GLU A 92 9.99 39.79 -5.56
C GLU A 92 8.82 39.13 -6.31
N GLU A 93 8.56 39.63 -7.53
CA GLU A 93 7.45 39.21 -8.39
C GLU A 93 7.54 37.72 -8.77
N PRO A 94 6.48 36.92 -8.58
CA PRO A 94 6.46 35.55 -9.07
C PRO A 94 6.32 35.55 -10.59
N GLN A 95 7.36 35.03 -11.27
CA GLN A 95 7.26 34.62 -12.67
C GLN A 95 6.07 33.66 -12.82
N GLN A 96 5.17 33.98 -13.75
CA GLN A 96 4.01 33.16 -14.10
C GLN A 96 4.46 31.75 -14.48
N VAL A 97 4.31 30.82 -13.53
CA VAL A 97 4.24 29.39 -13.81
C VAL A 97 2.98 29.21 -14.66
N PRO A 98 3.05 28.57 -15.84
CA PRO A 98 1.82 28.26 -16.57
C PRO A 98 0.96 27.40 -15.65
N GLU A 99 -0.20 27.93 -15.25
CA GLU A 99 -1.23 27.17 -14.56
C GLU A 99 -1.58 25.97 -15.44
N LEU A 100 -1.05 24.81 -15.08
CA LEU A 100 -1.65 23.55 -15.49
C LEU A 100 -3.08 23.59 -14.97
N PRO A 101 -4.11 23.35 -15.80
CA PRO A 101 -5.47 23.36 -15.32
C PRO A 101 -5.57 22.34 -14.21
N ILE A 102 -5.77 22.82 -12.99
CA ILE A 102 -6.22 21.99 -11.88
C ILE A 102 -7.60 21.56 -12.34
N VAL A 103 -7.71 20.36 -12.91
CA VAL A 103 -8.99 19.69 -13.11
C VAL A 103 -9.45 19.24 -11.73
N GLN A 104 -9.86 20.21 -10.91
CA GLN A 104 -10.77 19.97 -9.79
C GLN A 104 -12.04 19.42 -10.44
N ASP A 105 -12.38 18.18 -10.07
CA ASP A 105 -13.58 17.42 -10.48
C ASP A 105 -13.46 16.38 -11.61
N CYS A 106 -12.32 15.71 -11.78
CA CYS A 106 -12.28 14.48 -12.59
C CYS A 106 -11.56 13.34 -11.87
N PRO A 107 -12.25 12.35 -11.27
CA PRO A 107 -11.68 11.02 -11.16
C PRO A 107 -11.72 10.46 -12.58
N TYR A 108 -10.57 10.38 -13.22
CA TYR A 108 -10.50 9.56 -14.40
C TYR A 108 -10.93 8.15 -14.00
N ILE A 109 -12.00 7.72 -14.63
CA ILE A 109 -12.52 6.38 -14.54
C ILE A 109 -11.71 5.59 -15.59
N PRO A 110 -11.00 4.51 -15.21
CA PRO A 110 -10.21 3.70 -16.13
C PRO A 110 -10.99 3.41 -17.42
N LYS A 111 -10.36 3.42 -18.60
CA LYS A 111 -11.04 3.11 -19.88
C LYS A 111 -11.94 1.86 -19.83
N PRO A 112 -11.56 0.73 -19.18
CA PRO A 112 -12.45 -0.42 -19.00
C PRO A 112 -13.73 -0.12 -18.19
N LEU A 113 -13.66 0.87 -17.30
CA LEU A 113 -14.76 1.35 -16.45
C LEU A 113 -15.57 2.48 -17.12
N MET A 114 -15.00 3.24 -18.06
CA MET A 114 -15.70 4.33 -18.76
C MET A 114 -16.94 3.87 -19.53
N LYS A 115 -17.00 2.62 -20.00
CA LYS A 115 -18.19 2.07 -20.69
C LYS A 115 -19.45 2.00 -19.80
N TYR A 116 -19.28 2.11 -18.49
CA TYR A 116 -20.37 2.12 -17.51
C TYR A 116 -20.78 3.56 -17.13
N VAL A 117 -20.12 4.56 -17.68
CA VAL A 117 -20.51 5.97 -17.53
C VAL A 117 -21.48 6.30 -18.68
N PRO A 118 -22.66 6.87 -18.41
CA PRO A 118 -23.59 7.28 -19.46
C PRO A 118 -22.89 8.24 -20.44
N ALA A 119 -22.87 7.88 -21.73
CA ALA A 119 -22.40 8.77 -22.77
C ALA A 119 -23.28 10.03 -22.77
N HIS A 120 -22.65 11.21 -22.82
CA HIS A 120 -23.24 12.56 -22.66
C HIS A 120 -23.25 13.07 -21.21
N HIS A 121 -22.11 13.57 -20.73
CA HIS A 121 -22.09 14.50 -19.61
C HIS A 121 -21.24 15.73 -19.94
N SER A 122 -21.93 16.85 -20.17
CA SER A 122 -21.38 18.21 -20.11
C SER A 122 -21.34 18.73 -18.65
N VAL A 123 -21.68 17.89 -17.67
CA VAL A 123 -21.75 18.21 -16.23
C VAL A 123 -20.82 17.27 -15.46
N PRO A 124 -20.02 17.75 -14.49
CA PRO A 124 -19.19 16.89 -13.63
C PRO A 124 -20.03 15.88 -12.84
N LEU A 125 -19.58 14.63 -12.77
CA LEU A 125 -20.24 13.59 -11.98
C LEU A 125 -20.24 13.95 -10.48
N THR A 126 -21.33 13.62 -9.79
CA THR A 126 -21.40 13.63 -8.33
C THR A 126 -20.48 12.58 -7.72
N ASN A 127 -20.15 12.69 -6.42
CA ASN A 127 -19.31 11.69 -5.75
C ASN A 127 -19.95 10.30 -5.79
N GLU A 128 -21.26 10.20 -5.58
CA GLU A 128 -21.99 8.94 -5.68
C GLU A 128 -21.88 8.30 -7.07
N GLU A 129 -22.11 9.06 -8.15
CA GLU A 129 -21.96 8.55 -9.52
C GLU A 129 -20.53 8.07 -9.82
N LYS A 130 -19.53 8.74 -9.25
CA LYS A 130 -18.12 8.33 -9.36
C LYS A 130 -17.89 6.98 -8.67
N LEU A 131 -18.41 6.78 -7.46
CA LEU A 131 -18.29 5.51 -6.73
C LEU A 131 -19.02 4.37 -7.46
N LEU A 132 -20.24 4.63 -7.95
CA LEU A 132 -21.02 3.68 -8.75
C LEU A 132 -20.29 3.26 -10.01
N ALA A 133 -19.71 4.21 -10.75
CA ALA A 133 -18.95 3.91 -11.95
C ALA A 133 -17.68 3.06 -11.66
N MET A 134 -16.95 3.37 -10.57
CA MET A 134 -15.80 2.57 -10.13
C MET A 134 -16.20 1.13 -9.76
N CYS A 135 -17.39 0.95 -9.19
CA CYS A 135 -17.94 -0.36 -8.83
C CYS A 135 -18.70 -1.06 -9.98
N ARG A 136 -18.82 -0.43 -11.16
CA ARG A 136 -19.61 -0.92 -12.30
C ARG A 136 -21.09 -1.14 -11.94
N GLN A 137 -21.64 -0.27 -11.12
CA GLN A 137 -23.03 -0.31 -10.66
C GLN A 137 -23.83 0.85 -11.26
N SER A 138 -25.13 0.64 -11.49
CA SER A 138 -26.07 1.71 -11.87
C SER A 138 -26.80 2.32 -10.69
N LYS A 139 -26.77 1.65 -9.53
CA LYS A 139 -27.39 2.08 -8.28
C LYS A 139 -26.66 1.44 -7.09
N VAL A 140 -26.81 2.05 -5.92
CA VAL A 140 -26.37 1.45 -4.66
C VAL A 140 -27.11 0.12 -4.45
N VAL A 141 -26.40 -0.91 -4.00
CA VAL A 141 -26.98 -2.25 -3.74
C VAL A 141 -27.11 -2.49 -2.24
N SER A 142 -27.94 -3.44 -1.84
CA SER A 142 -27.96 -3.87 -0.43
C SER A 142 -26.61 -4.50 -0.07
N LEU A 143 -26.12 -4.28 1.15
CA LEU A 143 -24.94 -4.99 1.67
C LEU A 143 -25.16 -6.51 1.64
N GLU A 144 -26.37 -6.99 1.93
CA GLU A 144 -26.70 -8.42 1.87
C GLU A 144 -26.60 -9.01 0.45
N ASP A 145 -26.90 -8.20 -0.58
CA ASP A 145 -26.83 -8.63 -2.00
C ASP A 145 -25.39 -8.87 -2.48
N LEU A 146 -24.37 -8.57 -1.67
CA LEU A 146 -22.99 -8.89 -1.98
C LEU A 146 -22.66 -10.36 -1.79
N PHE A 147 -23.43 -11.09 -0.99
CA PHE A 147 -23.07 -12.42 -0.53
C PHE A 147 -23.86 -13.51 -1.25
N THR A 148 -23.16 -14.54 -1.70
CA THR A 148 -23.77 -15.81 -2.10
C THR A 148 -23.98 -16.70 -0.88
N GLU A 149 -24.80 -17.75 -1.01
CA GLU A 149 -25.00 -18.72 0.07
C GLU A 149 -23.67 -19.36 0.52
N THR A 150 -22.75 -19.63 -0.43
CA THR A 150 -21.41 -20.15 -0.15
C THR A 150 -20.59 -19.16 0.69
N MET A 151 -20.63 -17.87 0.34
CA MET A 151 -19.91 -16.84 1.09
C MET A 151 -20.44 -16.72 2.51
N VAL A 152 -21.77 -16.69 2.71
CA VAL A 152 -22.40 -16.62 4.03
C VAL A 152 -21.96 -17.80 4.90
N ARG A 153 -22.00 -19.03 4.36
CA ARG A 153 -21.66 -20.25 5.10
C ARG A 153 -20.18 -20.41 5.45
N THR A 154 -19.29 -19.67 4.79
CA THR A 154 -17.83 -19.80 4.94
C THR A 154 -17.17 -18.54 5.48
N LEU A 155 -17.96 -17.52 5.79
CA LEU A 155 -17.48 -16.23 6.28
C LEU A 155 -16.80 -16.38 7.64
N SER A 156 -15.67 -15.71 7.82
CA SER A 156 -15.02 -15.52 9.13
C SER A 156 -14.28 -14.20 9.11
N LYS A 157 -14.27 -13.44 10.21
CA LYS A 157 -13.40 -12.25 10.30
C LYS A 157 -11.94 -12.73 10.39
N ILE A 158 -11.06 -12.14 9.57
CA ILE A 158 -9.64 -12.53 9.46
C ILE A 158 -8.67 -11.39 9.77
N GLY A 159 -9.17 -10.17 9.90
CA GLY A 159 -8.39 -9.01 10.27
C GLY A 159 -9.23 -7.75 10.37
N GLU A 160 -8.59 -6.69 10.84
CA GLU A 160 -9.19 -5.40 11.10
C GLU A 160 -8.16 -4.29 10.90
N GLY A 161 -8.67 -3.08 10.72
CA GLY A 161 -7.93 -1.84 10.79
C GLY A 161 -8.88 -0.72 11.21
N ALA A 162 -8.32 0.46 11.49
CA ALA A 162 -9.07 1.60 12.03
C ALA A 162 -10.32 1.95 11.21
N PHE A 163 -10.29 1.78 9.89
CA PHE A 163 -11.38 2.16 8.98
C PHE A 163 -12.10 0.97 8.33
N ALA A 164 -11.72 -0.27 8.65
CA ALA A 164 -12.19 -1.43 7.90
C ALA A 164 -12.17 -2.73 8.69
N ASP A 165 -13.15 -3.58 8.43
CA ASP A 165 -13.11 -4.99 8.81
C ASP A 165 -12.81 -5.85 7.59
N VAL A 166 -12.09 -6.96 7.80
CA VAL A 166 -11.71 -7.89 6.75
C VAL A 166 -12.22 -9.28 7.07
N TYR A 167 -13.03 -9.84 6.17
CA TYR A 167 -13.62 -11.16 6.30
C TYR A 167 -13.06 -12.11 5.23
N GLY A 168 -12.65 -13.31 5.62
CA GLY A 168 -12.35 -14.40 4.70
C GLY A 168 -13.62 -15.17 4.35
N CYS A 169 -13.79 -15.53 3.08
CA CYS A 169 -14.87 -16.40 2.62
C CYS A 169 -14.42 -17.24 1.42
N GLN A 170 -15.32 -18.08 0.90
CA GLN A 170 -15.11 -18.81 -0.34
C GLN A 170 -16.17 -18.39 -1.36
N GLY A 171 -15.72 -18.17 -2.60
CA GLY A 171 -16.64 -18.01 -3.74
C GLY A 171 -17.33 -19.31 -4.09
N ASP A 172 -18.32 -19.27 -4.98
CA ASP A 172 -19.05 -20.46 -5.44
C ASP A 172 -18.14 -21.47 -6.20
N ASP A 173 -16.98 -21.00 -6.67
CA ASP A 173 -15.92 -21.80 -7.27
C ASP A 173 -14.91 -22.35 -6.23
N TRP A 174 -15.20 -22.20 -4.94
CA TRP A 174 -14.35 -22.58 -3.80
C TRP A 174 -13.00 -21.86 -3.72
N ARG A 175 -12.77 -20.82 -4.52
CA ARG A 175 -11.59 -19.97 -4.35
C ARG A 175 -11.74 -19.19 -3.04
N LYS A 176 -10.66 -19.12 -2.27
CA LYS A 176 -10.59 -18.29 -1.07
C LYS A 176 -10.54 -16.83 -1.47
N LEU A 177 -11.40 -16.03 -0.87
CA LEU A 177 -11.54 -14.59 -1.08
C LEU A 177 -11.41 -13.86 0.25
N ALA A 178 -11.12 -12.57 0.16
CA ALA A 178 -11.14 -11.64 1.29
C ALA A 178 -12.06 -10.46 0.97
N LEU A 179 -13.02 -10.18 1.83
CA LEU A 179 -13.91 -9.03 1.77
C LEU A 179 -13.39 -7.96 2.73
N LYS A 180 -12.86 -6.85 2.19
CA LYS A 180 -12.57 -5.63 2.96
C LYS A 180 -13.79 -4.73 2.88
N ILE A 181 -14.40 -4.40 4.03
CA ILE A 181 -15.57 -3.52 4.11
C ILE A 181 -15.23 -2.25 4.88
N LEU A 182 -15.59 -1.10 4.33
CA LEU A 182 -15.31 0.22 4.89
C LEU A 182 -16.61 1.03 5.00
N PRO A 183 -17.05 1.43 6.20
CA PRO A 183 -18.16 2.39 6.33
C PRO A 183 -17.75 3.76 5.79
N VAL A 184 -18.65 4.39 5.03
CA VAL A 184 -18.44 5.70 4.41
C VAL A 184 -19.68 6.58 4.53
N GLY A 185 -19.48 7.89 4.50
CA GLY A 185 -20.56 8.87 4.38
C GLY A 185 -21.47 9.02 5.61
N GLY A 186 -21.21 8.30 6.70
CA GLY A 186 -21.93 8.46 7.97
C GLY A 186 -21.30 9.52 8.88
N ASP A 187 -22.14 10.16 9.70
CA ASP A 187 -21.72 11.18 10.67
C ASP A 187 -21.24 10.58 12.01
N MET A 188 -21.47 9.28 12.22
CA MET A 188 -21.07 8.59 13.44
C MET A 188 -19.62 8.14 13.34
N LYS A 189 -18.88 8.34 14.44
CA LYS A 189 -17.56 7.75 14.60
C LYS A 189 -17.66 6.22 14.69
N TYR A 190 -16.65 5.54 14.16
CA TYR A 190 -16.47 4.10 14.25
C TYR A 190 -14.99 3.83 14.53
N ASN A 191 -14.68 3.07 15.59
CA ASN A 191 -13.32 2.87 16.09
C ASN A 191 -12.64 4.22 16.47
N ASP A 192 -13.38 5.11 17.12
CA ASP A 192 -13.00 6.49 17.45
C ASP A 192 -12.66 7.43 16.27
N GLU A 193 -12.74 6.93 15.04
CA GLU A 193 -12.40 7.65 13.81
C GLU A 193 -13.63 8.17 13.07
N GLU A 194 -13.49 9.30 12.38
CA GLU A 194 -14.51 9.79 11.45
C GLU A 194 -14.55 8.89 10.21
N GLN A 195 -15.76 8.59 9.73
CA GLN A 195 -15.90 7.83 8.48
C GLN A 195 -15.40 8.64 7.30
N ASN A 196 -14.83 7.94 6.32
CA ASN A 196 -14.50 8.58 5.06
C ASN A 196 -15.76 9.11 4.36
N SER A 197 -15.72 10.37 3.92
CA SER A 197 -16.72 10.88 2.99
C SER A 197 -16.65 10.13 1.65
N LEU A 198 -17.73 10.20 0.86
CA LEU A 198 -17.75 9.66 -0.51
C LEU A 198 -16.67 10.27 -1.41
N LYS A 199 -16.14 11.45 -1.06
CA LYS A 199 -15.03 12.09 -1.77
C LYS A 199 -13.67 11.55 -1.30
N SER A 200 -13.46 11.42 0.01
CA SER A 200 -12.16 11.05 0.58
C SER A 200 -11.81 9.57 0.37
N ILE A 201 -12.79 8.69 0.13
CA ILE A 201 -12.53 7.28 -0.22
C ILE A 201 -12.08 7.08 -1.68
N GLN A 202 -12.35 8.05 -2.57
CA GLN A 202 -12.07 7.92 -4.01
C GLN A 202 -10.60 7.63 -4.33
N PRO A 203 -9.59 8.29 -3.71
CA PRO A 203 -8.19 7.98 -3.98
C PRO A 203 -7.83 6.51 -3.72
N GLU A 204 -8.27 5.93 -2.60
CA GLU A 204 -8.01 4.52 -2.29
C GLU A 204 -8.65 3.59 -3.35
N MET A 205 -9.89 3.87 -3.74
CA MET A 205 -10.58 3.10 -4.79
C MET A 205 -9.86 3.18 -6.13
N VAL A 206 -9.51 4.38 -6.58
CA VAL A 206 -8.82 4.59 -7.87
C VAL A 206 -7.48 3.86 -7.88
N VAL A 207 -6.66 4.03 -6.85
CA VAL A 207 -5.34 3.39 -6.77
C VAL A 207 -5.50 1.86 -6.75
N THR A 208 -6.40 1.34 -5.93
CA THR A 208 -6.65 -0.11 -5.82
C THR A 208 -7.06 -0.72 -7.17
N LEU A 209 -8.02 -0.09 -7.85
CA LEU A 209 -8.54 -0.59 -9.13
C LEU A 209 -7.50 -0.48 -10.26
N GLU A 210 -6.76 0.63 -10.33
CA GLU A 210 -5.71 0.82 -11.35
C GLU A 210 -4.54 -0.17 -11.17
N LEU A 211 -4.11 -0.41 -9.94
CA LEU A 211 -3.05 -1.38 -9.66
C LEU A 211 -3.53 -2.82 -9.90
N SER A 212 -4.76 -3.16 -9.53
CA SER A 212 -5.35 -4.47 -9.87
C SER A 212 -5.38 -4.68 -11.38
N LEU A 213 -5.76 -3.65 -12.15
CA LEU A 213 -5.81 -3.71 -13.60
C LEU A 213 -4.44 -4.01 -14.26
N LEU A 214 -3.30 -3.67 -13.64
CA LEU A 214 -1.98 -4.06 -14.14
C LEU A 214 -1.76 -5.58 -14.13
N GLY A 215 -2.52 -6.33 -13.33
CA GLY A 215 -2.47 -7.78 -13.21
C GLY A 215 -3.49 -8.53 -14.06
N ASP A 216 -4.36 -7.81 -14.79
CA ASP A 216 -5.43 -8.40 -15.60
C ASP A 216 -4.84 -9.40 -16.62
N PRO A 217 -5.24 -10.68 -16.59
CA PRO A 217 -4.71 -11.72 -17.48
C PRO A 217 -4.84 -11.38 -18.97
N SER A 218 -5.86 -10.63 -19.37
CA SER A 218 -6.06 -10.21 -20.77
C SER A 218 -4.92 -9.31 -21.30
N ARG A 219 -4.18 -8.64 -20.40
CA ARG A 219 -3.02 -7.80 -20.75
C ARG A 219 -1.76 -8.61 -20.99
N LEU A 220 -1.69 -9.84 -20.48
CA LEU A 220 -0.49 -10.66 -20.60
C LEU A 220 -0.20 -11.01 -22.07
N GLU A 221 -1.24 -11.31 -22.85
CA GLU A 221 -1.11 -11.67 -24.26
C GLU A 221 -1.17 -10.44 -25.19
N ASP A 222 -1.87 -9.39 -24.78
CA ASP A 222 -2.05 -8.18 -25.59
C ASP A 222 -0.87 -7.20 -25.44
N LYS A 223 -0.01 -7.18 -26.46
CA LYS A 223 1.17 -6.30 -26.53
C LYS A 223 0.84 -4.81 -26.66
N ARG A 224 -0.43 -4.42 -26.77
CA ARG A 224 -0.86 -3.01 -26.63
C ARG A 224 -0.69 -2.51 -25.20
N PHE A 225 -0.60 -3.41 -24.21
CA PHE A 225 -0.33 -3.07 -22.82
C PHE A 225 1.18 -3.22 -22.51
N PRO A 226 1.94 -2.11 -22.40
CA PRO A 226 3.38 -2.17 -22.20
C PRO A 226 3.83 -2.53 -20.78
N HIS A 227 2.89 -2.63 -19.85
CA HIS A 227 3.13 -2.84 -18.43
C HIS A 227 2.19 -3.93 -17.90
N TYR A 228 2.75 -4.94 -17.23
CA TYR A 228 2.00 -6.03 -16.61
C TYR A 228 2.69 -6.50 -15.33
N THR A 229 1.92 -6.66 -14.25
CA THR A 229 2.36 -7.25 -12.98
C THR A 229 1.14 -7.69 -12.19
N LYS A 230 1.10 -8.96 -11.76
CA LYS A 230 0.02 -9.50 -10.91
C LYS A 230 0.28 -9.41 -9.41
N ASN A 231 1.38 -8.76 -9.01
CA ASN A 231 1.83 -8.67 -7.62
C ASN A 231 1.24 -7.46 -6.86
N PHE A 232 0.21 -6.80 -7.39
CA PHE A 232 -0.66 -5.92 -6.60
C PHE A 232 -1.95 -6.65 -6.28
N MET A 233 -2.62 -6.25 -5.19
CA MET A 233 -3.91 -6.82 -4.80
C MET A 233 -4.87 -6.91 -6.00
N GLN A 234 -5.37 -8.11 -6.27
CA GLN A 234 -6.35 -8.35 -7.33
C GLN A 234 -7.77 -8.21 -6.78
N VAL A 235 -8.56 -7.34 -7.41
CA VAL A 235 -9.95 -7.06 -7.06
C VAL A 235 -10.86 -7.89 -7.97
N GLU A 236 -11.58 -8.84 -7.38
CA GLU A 236 -12.62 -9.61 -8.08
C GLU A 236 -13.87 -8.74 -8.28
N ARG A 237 -14.25 -7.99 -7.24
CA ARG A 237 -15.40 -7.09 -7.27
C ARG A 237 -15.19 -5.91 -6.32
N ALA A 238 -15.54 -4.71 -6.76
CA ALA A 238 -15.77 -3.57 -5.89
C ALA A 238 -17.27 -3.29 -5.86
N ALA A 239 -17.81 -2.91 -4.70
CA ALA A 239 -19.22 -2.57 -4.55
C ALA A 239 -19.41 -1.36 -3.64
N TYR A 240 -20.32 -0.50 -4.05
CA TYR A 240 -20.91 0.55 -3.24
C TYR A 240 -22.29 0.08 -2.79
N CYS A 241 -22.46 -0.03 -1.48
CA CYS A 241 -23.63 -0.67 -0.87
C CYS A 241 -24.20 0.13 0.30
N GLU A 242 -25.45 -0.13 0.66
CA GLU A 242 -26.13 0.41 1.83
C GLU A 242 -26.78 -0.69 2.67
N GLY A 243 -26.89 -0.48 3.98
CA GLY A 243 -27.63 -1.38 4.87
C GLY A 243 -27.09 -1.45 6.29
N LYS A 244 -27.74 -2.27 7.12
CA LYS A 244 -27.16 -2.69 8.40
C LYS A 244 -26.09 -3.74 8.16
N PHE A 245 -25.21 -3.92 9.14
CA PHE A 245 -24.37 -5.11 9.19
C PHE A 245 -25.25 -6.36 9.34
N PRO A 246 -25.18 -7.34 8.44
CA PRO A 246 -25.98 -8.57 8.53
C PRO A 246 -25.59 -9.41 9.74
N GLU A 247 -26.55 -10.15 10.32
CA GLU A 247 -26.33 -10.94 11.53
C GLU A 247 -25.18 -11.94 11.41
N PHE A 248 -25.07 -12.64 10.27
CA PHE A 248 -23.98 -13.59 10.04
C PHE A 248 -22.59 -12.95 10.01
N MET A 249 -22.49 -11.64 9.68
CA MET A 249 -21.22 -10.91 9.77
C MET A 249 -20.93 -10.50 11.21
N LEU A 250 -21.96 -10.12 11.97
CA LEU A 250 -21.85 -9.83 13.39
C LEU A 250 -21.42 -11.07 14.19
N ASP A 251 -22.01 -12.23 13.90
CA ASP A 251 -21.60 -13.51 14.47
C ASP A 251 -20.11 -13.81 14.21
N ALA A 252 -19.67 -13.58 12.97
CA ALA A 252 -18.27 -13.76 12.58
C ALA A 252 -17.33 -12.74 13.25
N TRP A 253 -17.82 -11.54 13.53
CA TRP A 253 -17.09 -10.51 14.28
C TRP A 253 -16.97 -10.92 15.75
N ASP A 254 -18.06 -11.36 16.38
CA ASP A 254 -18.09 -11.80 17.79
C ASP A 254 -17.17 -13.02 18.02
N GLU A 255 -17.12 -13.96 17.06
CA GLU A 255 -16.20 -15.10 17.13
C GLU A 255 -14.73 -14.67 17.05
N TYR A 256 -14.43 -13.63 16.25
CA TYR A 256 -13.08 -13.09 16.16
C TYR A 256 -12.70 -12.34 17.43
N ASP A 257 -13.57 -11.46 17.93
CA ASP A 257 -13.37 -10.71 19.16
C ASP A 257 -13.12 -11.66 20.34
N TYR A 258 -13.96 -12.68 20.52
CA TYR A 258 -13.76 -13.71 21.54
C TYR A 258 -12.38 -14.40 21.47
N ARG A 259 -11.80 -14.54 20.27
CA ARG A 259 -10.52 -15.24 20.05
C ARG A 259 -9.31 -14.32 20.06
N LYS A 260 -9.48 -13.05 19.71
CA LYS A 260 -8.41 -12.13 19.36
C LYS A 260 -8.39 -10.85 20.18
N ASP A 261 -9.47 -10.56 20.90
CA ASP A 261 -9.69 -9.30 21.60
C ASP A 261 -9.64 -8.15 20.59
N SER A 262 -10.76 -7.90 19.92
CA SER A 262 -10.85 -6.94 18.81
C SER A 262 -10.52 -5.53 19.32
N ASP A 263 -9.64 -4.82 18.60
CA ASP A 263 -9.38 -3.41 18.88
C ASP A 263 -10.52 -2.50 18.35
N ASN A 264 -11.33 -3.02 17.42
CA ASN A 264 -12.43 -2.30 16.81
C ASN A 264 -13.71 -2.39 17.65
N ASP A 265 -14.61 -1.42 17.48
CA ASP A 265 -15.99 -1.46 17.97
C ASP A 265 -16.79 -2.53 17.22
N ARG A 266 -17.79 -3.14 17.89
CA ARG A 266 -18.74 -4.03 17.22
C ARG A 266 -19.58 -3.24 16.19
N PRO A 267 -19.70 -3.67 14.93
CA PRO A 267 -20.36 -2.88 13.88
C PRO A 267 -21.90 -2.95 13.90
N ASP A 268 -22.52 -3.18 15.05
CA ASP A 268 -23.99 -3.27 15.21
C ASP A 268 -24.69 -1.91 15.35
N ILE A 269 -23.91 -0.85 15.49
CA ILE A 269 -24.37 0.53 15.57
C ILE A 269 -24.97 1.05 14.26
N PHE A 270 -24.67 0.41 13.13
CA PHE A 270 -25.02 0.93 11.80
C PHE A 270 -26.50 0.73 11.46
N GLY A 271 -27.15 1.84 11.09
CA GLY A 271 -28.54 1.86 10.64
C GLY A 271 -28.73 1.40 9.18
N PRO A 272 -29.99 1.24 8.72
CA PRO A 272 -30.30 0.76 7.37
C PRO A 272 -29.87 1.69 6.23
N LYS A 273 -29.42 2.90 6.55
CA LYS A 273 -28.92 3.92 5.59
C LYS A 273 -27.42 4.13 5.66
N GLN A 274 -26.70 3.37 6.47
CA GLN A 274 -25.24 3.37 6.44
C GLN A 274 -24.76 2.89 5.07
N GLN A 275 -23.78 3.60 4.51
CA GLN A 275 -23.17 3.29 3.23
C GLN A 275 -21.79 2.65 3.43
N TYR A 276 -21.37 1.80 2.51
CA TYR A 276 -20.07 1.14 2.57
C TYR A 276 -19.44 1.00 1.19
N ILE A 277 -18.11 0.99 1.18
CA ILE A 277 -17.33 0.44 0.08
C ILE A 277 -16.84 -0.94 0.49
N ALA A 278 -17.08 -1.92 -0.39
CA ALA A 278 -16.69 -3.29 -0.21
C ALA A 278 -15.78 -3.73 -1.37
N PHE A 279 -14.62 -4.29 -1.04
CA PHE A 279 -13.73 -4.93 -1.99
C PHE A 279 -13.72 -6.43 -1.73
N LEU A 280 -14.15 -7.21 -2.72
CA LEU A 280 -13.92 -8.65 -2.77
C LEU A 280 -12.61 -8.91 -3.51
N LEU A 281 -11.65 -9.47 -2.78
CA LEU A 281 -10.24 -9.54 -3.15
C LEU A 281 -9.80 -11.00 -3.25
N GLU A 282 -8.82 -11.27 -4.11
CA GLU A 282 -8.14 -12.57 -4.10
C GLU A 282 -7.40 -12.80 -2.78
N ASN A 283 -7.44 -14.03 -2.27
CA ASN A 283 -6.58 -14.41 -1.16
C ASN A 283 -5.10 -14.35 -1.56
N SER A 284 -4.37 -13.47 -0.88
CA SER A 284 -2.96 -13.16 -1.14
C SER A 284 -2.00 -13.71 -0.08
N GLY A 285 -2.50 -14.57 0.83
CA GLY A 285 -1.72 -15.22 1.86
C GLY A 285 -1.54 -14.37 3.12
N MET A 286 -0.37 -14.45 3.73
CA MET A 286 -0.10 -13.84 5.04
C MET A 286 0.89 -12.69 4.93
N GLN A 287 0.82 -11.75 5.87
CA GLN A 287 1.74 -10.62 5.94
C GLN A 287 3.20 -11.08 6.09
N VAL A 288 4.12 -10.40 5.42
CA VAL A 288 5.58 -10.62 5.53
C VAL A 288 6.03 -10.61 6.99
N GLY A 289 5.45 -9.75 7.83
CA GLY A 289 5.76 -9.68 9.26
C GLY A 289 5.51 -10.99 10.04
N SER A 290 4.63 -11.86 9.52
CA SER A 290 4.26 -13.14 10.11
C SER A 290 4.73 -14.34 9.27
N TYR A 291 5.35 -14.08 8.11
CA TYR A 291 5.77 -15.12 7.18
C TYR A 291 7.07 -15.80 7.66
N VAL A 292 7.08 -17.13 7.61
CA VAL A 292 8.28 -17.92 7.92
C VAL A 292 8.97 -18.32 6.62
N TYR A 293 10.11 -17.69 6.36
CA TYR A 293 10.97 -17.99 5.22
C TYR A 293 11.64 -19.36 5.41
N HIS A 294 11.67 -20.18 4.36
CA HIS A 294 12.39 -21.47 4.38
C HIS A 294 13.78 -21.38 3.76
N SER A 295 14.08 -20.30 3.04
CA SER A 295 15.36 -20.11 2.38
C SER A 295 15.66 -18.65 2.12
N PHE A 296 16.93 -18.38 1.85
CA PHE A 296 17.39 -17.07 1.41
C PHE A 296 16.78 -16.67 0.06
N GLU A 297 16.61 -17.64 -0.82
CA GLU A 297 16.07 -17.47 -2.17
C GLU A 297 14.60 -17.02 -2.15
N GLU A 298 13.81 -17.48 -1.17
CA GLU A 298 12.43 -17.00 -0.97
C GLU A 298 12.40 -15.50 -0.63
N ALA A 299 13.21 -15.09 0.35
CA ALA A 299 13.34 -13.69 0.76
C ALA A 299 13.80 -12.80 -0.42
N LEU A 300 14.82 -13.26 -1.15
CA LEU A 300 15.33 -12.56 -2.32
C LEU A 300 14.29 -12.48 -3.44
N SER A 301 13.52 -13.55 -3.67
CA SER A 301 12.45 -13.57 -4.67
C SER A 301 11.36 -12.57 -4.34
N ILE A 302 10.90 -12.52 -3.07
CA ILE A 302 9.89 -11.56 -2.61
C ILE A 302 10.36 -10.13 -2.85
N LEU A 303 11.60 -9.79 -2.45
CA LEU A 303 12.16 -8.46 -2.68
C LEU A 303 12.26 -8.11 -4.17
N ARG A 304 12.65 -9.08 -5.03
CA ARG A 304 12.71 -8.88 -6.49
C ARG A 304 11.33 -8.66 -7.10
N GLN A 305 10.34 -9.45 -6.69
CA GLN A 305 8.95 -9.33 -7.14
C GLN A 305 8.40 -7.95 -6.79
N VAL A 306 8.47 -7.56 -5.51
CA VAL A 306 8.03 -6.24 -5.02
C VAL A 306 8.72 -5.10 -5.78
N THR A 307 10.05 -5.15 -5.89
CA THR A 307 10.82 -4.08 -6.55
C THR A 307 10.44 -3.92 -8.02
N LEU A 308 10.31 -5.02 -8.78
CA LEU A 308 9.94 -4.95 -10.18
C LEU A 308 8.49 -4.46 -10.37
N SER A 309 7.57 -4.87 -9.50
CA SER A 309 6.19 -4.38 -9.51
C SER A 309 6.07 -2.89 -9.25
N LEU A 310 6.84 -2.37 -8.28
CA LEU A 310 6.94 -0.93 -8.03
C LEU A 310 7.47 -0.19 -9.25
N ALA A 311 8.56 -0.66 -9.87
CA ALA A 311 9.11 -0.04 -11.08
C ALA A 311 8.09 -0.03 -12.25
N ILE A 312 7.31 -1.09 -12.40
CA ILE A 312 6.25 -1.18 -13.41
C ILE A 312 5.13 -0.18 -13.11
N ALA A 313 4.68 -0.06 -11.86
CA ALA A 313 3.64 0.88 -11.47
C ALA A 313 4.12 2.35 -11.47
N GLU A 314 5.38 2.61 -11.15
CA GLU A 314 6.03 3.92 -11.32
C GLU A 314 5.97 4.37 -12.78
N GLU A 315 6.34 3.49 -13.71
CA GLU A 315 6.27 3.83 -15.13
C GLU A 315 4.83 3.85 -15.65
N ALA A 316 3.94 2.96 -15.23
CA ALA A 316 2.57 2.94 -15.74
C ALA A 316 1.73 4.11 -15.22
N LEU A 317 1.87 4.44 -13.93
CA LEU A 317 0.92 5.25 -13.16
C LEU A 317 1.59 6.30 -12.28
N GLN A 318 2.90 6.53 -12.39
CA GLN A 318 3.65 7.37 -11.44
C GLN A 318 3.34 7.00 -9.99
N PHE A 319 3.25 5.69 -9.71
CA PHE A 319 2.81 5.17 -8.43
C PHE A 319 3.82 5.39 -7.31
N GLU A 320 3.32 5.78 -6.15
CA GLU A 320 4.03 5.70 -4.88
C GLU A 320 3.13 5.02 -3.84
N HIS A 321 3.63 3.99 -3.16
CA HIS A 321 2.83 3.27 -2.17
C HIS A 321 2.66 4.08 -0.87
N ARG A 322 3.74 4.70 -0.43
CA ARG A 322 3.84 5.55 0.79
C ARG A 322 3.53 4.87 2.12
N ASP A 323 3.20 3.58 2.14
CA ASP A 323 2.98 2.84 3.39
C ASP A 323 3.32 1.35 3.32
N MET A 324 4.37 0.99 2.57
CA MET A 324 4.70 -0.41 2.30
C MET A 324 5.48 -1.06 3.46
N HIS A 325 4.91 -1.02 4.66
CA HIS A 325 5.46 -1.73 5.82
C HIS A 325 5.24 -3.24 5.70
N ARG A 326 5.80 -4.04 6.61
CA ARG A 326 5.76 -5.51 6.56
C ARG A 326 4.34 -6.13 6.63
N GLY A 327 3.34 -5.32 6.99
CA GLY A 327 1.92 -5.69 6.99
C GLY A 327 1.28 -5.56 5.61
N ASN A 328 1.83 -4.69 4.76
CA ASN A 328 1.30 -4.33 3.44
C ASN A 328 1.99 -5.06 2.28
N VAL A 329 2.75 -6.11 2.61
CA VAL A 329 3.21 -7.12 1.64
C VAL A 329 2.74 -8.46 2.15
N LEU A 330 1.90 -9.12 1.37
CA LEU A 330 1.41 -10.47 1.64
C LEU A 330 2.21 -11.49 0.83
N VAL A 331 2.34 -12.70 1.36
CA VAL A 331 3.05 -13.80 0.73
C VAL A 331 2.18 -15.04 0.79
N LYS A 332 2.01 -15.70 -0.36
CA LYS A 332 1.42 -17.04 -0.46
C LYS A 332 2.38 -18.03 -1.11
N ARG A 333 2.22 -19.30 -0.73
CA ARG A 333 2.89 -20.42 -1.40
C ARG A 333 2.32 -20.57 -2.81
N THR A 334 3.18 -20.87 -3.77
CA THR A 334 2.80 -21.10 -5.17
C THR A 334 3.51 -22.32 -5.73
N LYS A 335 2.84 -23.02 -6.67
CA LYS A 335 3.43 -24.11 -7.45
C LYS A 335 4.08 -23.62 -8.75
N GLU A 336 3.80 -22.37 -9.14
CA GLU A 336 4.38 -21.76 -10.33
C GLU A 336 5.90 -21.60 -10.16
N GLU A 337 6.69 -22.07 -11.12
CA GLU A 337 8.14 -21.92 -11.08
C GLU A 337 8.56 -20.46 -11.27
N PHE A 338 7.81 -19.72 -12.09
CA PHE A 338 8.09 -18.34 -12.45
C PHE A 338 6.86 -17.45 -12.28
N ILE A 339 7.11 -16.19 -11.97
CA ILE A 339 6.14 -15.11 -12.09
C ILE A 339 6.54 -14.18 -13.23
N TYR A 340 5.57 -13.79 -14.05
CA TYR A 340 5.78 -13.06 -15.29
C TYR A 340 5.43 -11.59 -15.14
N PHE A 341 6.21 -10.75 -15.81
CA PHE A 341 6.11 -9.29 -15.81
C PHE A 341 6.28 -8.75 -17.21
N ARG A 342 5.72 -7.57 -17.48
CA ARG A 342 6.05 -6.78 -18.67
C ARG A 342 6.41 -5.37 -18.26
N PHE A 343 7.52 -4.87 -18.80
CA PHE A 343 7.97 -3.51 -18.58
C PHE A 343 8.44 -2.91 -19.91
N ASN A 344 7.77 -1.86 -20.36
CA ASN A 344 8.02 -1.22 -21.65
C ASN A 344 8.02 -2.23 -22.82
N ASN A 345 6.99 -3.06 -22.91
CA ASN A 345 6.81 -4.12 -23.92
C ASN A 345 7.85 -5.26 -23.89
N LYS A 346 8.78 -5.25 -22.94
CA LYS A 346 9.71 -6.35 -22.72
C LYS A 346 9.20 -7.26 -21.61
N ASP A 347 9.17 -8.55 -21.89
CA ASP A 347 8.74 -9.56 -20.92
C ASP A 347 9.93 -9.95 -20.02
N TYR A 348 9.63 -10.11 -18.73
CA TYR A 348 10.56 -10.54 -17.70
C TYR A 348 9.91 -11.65 -16.88
N HIS A 349 10.73 -12.48 -16.23
CA HIS A 349 10.25 -13.45 -15.26
C HIS A 349 11.19 -13.54 -14.07
N ILE A 350 10.63 -13.83 -12.90
CA ILE A 350 11.38 -14.06 -11.66
C ILE A 350 11.06 -15.47 -11.18
N LYS A 351 12.10 -16.25 -10.86
CA LYS A 351 11.93 -17.56 -10.22
C LYS A 351 11.28 -17.38 -8.85
N THR A 352 10.17 -18.05 -8.61
CA THR A 352 9.34 -17.85 -7.41
C THR A 352 9.98 -18.44 -6.16
N TYR A 353 10.77 -19.51 -6.29
CA TYR A 353 11.17 -20.35 -5.16
C TYR A 353 9.98 -20.77 -4.28
N GLY A 354 8.83 -21.01 -4.91
CA GLY A 354 7.61 -21.43 -4.24
C GLY A 354 6.86 -20.30 -3.51
N VAL A 355 7.22 -19.03 -3.73
CA VAL A 355 6.56 -17.86 -3.11
C VAL A 355 6.07 -16.84 -4.12
N GLN A 356 4.88 -16.29 -3.88
CA GLN A 356 4.33 -15.14 -4.60
C GLN A 356 4.06 -14.02 -3.60
N ALA A 357 4.61 -12.84 -3.88
CA ALA A 357 4.37 -11.62 -3.10
C ALA A 357 3.20 -10.81 -3.69
N THR A 358 2.40 -10.18 -2.84
CA THR A 358 1.36 -9.24 -3.24
C THR A 358 1.46 -7.98 -2.39
N ILE A 359 1.55 -6.82 -3.05
CA ILE A 359 1.51 -5.49 -2.43
C ILE A 359 0.05 -5.11 -2.22
N VAL A 360 -0.28 -4.65 -1.01
CA VAL A 360 -1.66 -4.38 -0.57
C VAL A 360 -1.73 -3.06 0.20
N ASP A 361 -2.96 -2.62 0.48
CA ASP A 361 -3.28 -1.40 1.23
C ASP A 361 -2.71 -0.11 0.60
N PHE A 362 -3.61 0.62 -0.05
CA PHE A 362 -3.26 1.81 -0.82
C PHE A 362 -3.82 3.10 -0.21
N THR A 363 -4.18 3.09 1.08
CA THR A 363 -4.81 4.23 1.75
C THR A 363 -3.94 5.50 1.70
N LEU A 364 -2.60 5.39 1.84
CA LEU A 364 -1.69 6.55 1.75
C LEU A 364 -1.10 6.77 0.34
N SER A 365 -1.46 5.94 -0.62
CA SER A 365 -0.80 5.89 -1.92
C SER A 365 -1.10 7.08 -2.82
N ARG A 366 -0.33 7.17 -3.91
CA ARG A 366 -0.44 8.19 -4.94
C ARG A 366 -0.27 7.60 -6.33
N VAL A 367 -1.11 8.01 -7.27
CA VAL A 367 -0.96 7.73 -8.71
C VAL A 367 -1.30 8.96 -9.55
N THR A 368 -0.74 9.02 -10.76
CA THR A 368 -1.21 9.90 -11.83
C THR A 368 -1.42 9.07 -13.08
N GLN A 369 -2.63 9.16 -13.58
CA GLN A 369 -3.06 8.43 -14.76
C GLN A 369 -2.54 9.18 -15.98
N LYS A 370 -1.58 8.59 -16.70
CA LYS A 370 -0.82 9.29 -17.76
C LYS A 370 -1.69 9.88 -18.87
N GLU A 371 -2.78 9.20 -19.23
CA GLU A 371 -3.63 9.62 -20.35
C GLU A 371 -4.52 10.81 -20.03
N SER A 372 -4.97 10.91 -18.78
CA SER A 372 -5.91 11.95 -18.32
C SER A 372 -5.29 13.00 -17.44
N HIS A 373 -4.04 12.79 -17.04
CA HIS A 373 -3.34 13.59 -16.04
C HIS A 373 -4.10 13.69 -14.70
N CYS A 374 -5.02 12.76 -14.43
CA CYS A 374 -5.76 12.70 -13.19
C CYS A 374 -4.85 12.22 -12.06
N LEU A 375 -4.68 13.06 -11.04
CA LEU A 375 -3.96 12.75 -9.82
C LEU A 375 -4.93 12.21 -8.77
N SER A 376 -4.57 11.07 -8.17
CA SER A 376 -5.25 10.53 -7.00
C SER A 376 -4.22 10.31 -5.90
N HIS A 377 -4.39 11.03 -4.79
CA HIS A 377 -3.52 10.93 -3.63
C HIS A 377 -4.24 11.38 -2.37
N LEU A 378 -3.73 10.94 -1.21
CA LEU A 378 -4.01 11.56 0.07
C LEU A 378 -2.94 12.63 0.36
N ASP A 379 -3.36 13.80 0.86
CA ASP A 379 -2.41 14.78 1.40
C ASP A 379 -2.05 14.42 2.84
N LEU A 380 -0.85 13.89 3.03
CA LEU A 380 -0.41 13.41 4.35
C LEU A 380 -0.11 14.56 5.32
N ASN A 381 -0.12 15.82 4.88
CA ASN A 381 -0.06 16.96 5.80
C ASN A 381 -1.26 16.99 6.75
N ASN A 382 -2.39 16.38 6.36
CA ASN A 382 -3.58 16.24 7.18
C ASN A 382 -3.47 15.13 8.24
N LEU A 383 -2.38 14.36 8.24
CA LEU A 383 -2.11 13.28 9.20
C LEU A 383 -0.85 13.58 10.03
N PRO A 384 -0.85 14.62 10.88
CA PRO A 384 0.35 15.02 11.62
C PRO A 384 0.84 13.93 12.59
N TRP A 385 -0.04 13.03 13.04
CA TRP A 385 0.29 11.91 13.92
C TRP A 385 1.23 10.89 13.23
N LEU A 386 1.12 10.73 11.91
CA LEU A 386 1.91 9.77 11.11
C LEU A 386 3.43 10.00 11.28
N PHE A 387 3.85 11.26 11.42
CA PHE A 387 5.27 11.63 11.50
C PHE A 387 5.83 11.63 12.93
N LYS A 388 4.98 11.44 13.94
CA LYS A 388 5.35 11.48 15.37
C LYS A 388 5.71 10.12 15.95
N GLY A 389 5.40 9.03 15.24
CA GLY A 389 5.68 7.66 15.70
C GLY A 389 7.16 7.40 15.96
N LYS A 390 7.46 6.47 16.87
CA LYS A 390 8.81 6.08 17.32
C LYS A 390 8.86 4.59 17.63
N GLY A 391 10.07 4.03 17.75
CA GLY A 391 10.27 2.63 18.18
C GLY A 391 10.41 1.62 17.03
N ASP A 392 10.16 2.03 15.79
CA ASP A 392 10.41 1.24 14.59
C ASP A 392 10.94 2.12 13.45
N ILE A 393 11.83 1.58 12.61
CA ILE A 393 12.35 2.24 11.41
C ILE A 393 11.23 2.62 10.42
N GLN A 394 10.05 2.00 10.52
CA GLN A 394 8.83 2.40 9.80
C GLN A 394 8.55 3.89 9.97
N PHE A 395 8.68 4.40 11.19
CA PHE A 395 8.39 5.80 11.48
C PHE A 395 9.47 6.75 10.94
N ASP A 396 10.71 6.28 10.83
CA ASP A 396 11.79 7.02 10.16
C ASP A 396 11.56 7.13 8.65
N VAL A 397 10.92 6.13 8.04
CA VAL A 397 10.53 6.17 6.62
C VAL A 397 9.50 7.28 6.39
N TYR A 398 8.47 7.42 7.23
CA TYR A 398 7.51 8.53 7.08
C TYR A 398 8.18 9.91 7.12
N ARG A 399 9.09 10.12 8.08
CA ARG A 399 9.86 11.38 8.17
C ARG A 399 10.77 11.59 6.96
N SER A 400 11.41 10.52 6.48
CA SER A 400 12.29 10.55 5.31
C SER A 400 11.51 10.85 4.02
N MET A 401 10.30 10.30 3.86
CA MET A 401 9.39 10.65 2.78
C MET A 401 8.99 12.12 2.87
N LYS A 402 8.58 12.62 4.05
CA LYS A 402 8.22 14.03 4.24
C LYS A 402 9.35 14.98 3.85
N ASN A 403 10.58 14.63 4.17
CA ASN A 403 11.77 15.39 3.76
C ASN A 403 11.99 15.31 2.24
N ALA A 404 11.92 14.11 1.65
CA ALA A 404 12.14 13.89 0.23
C ALA A 404 11.10 14.59 -0.66
N THR A 405 9.83 14.59 -0.24
CA THR A 405 8.73 15.26 -0.93
C THR A 405 8.68 16.75 -0.62
N LYS A 406 9.46 17.25 0.35
CA LYS A 406 9.33 18.59 0.93
C LYS A 406 7.89 18.90 1.38
N SER A 407 7.17 17.88 1.85
CA SER A 407 5.74 17.94 2.18
C SER A 407 4.80 18.25 1.01
N GLU A 408 5.27 18.15 -0.24
CA GLU A 408 4.48 18.34 -1.45
C GLU A 408 3.94 17.00 -1.97
N TRP A 409 2.97 16.41 -1.24
CA TRP A 409 2.47 15.05 -1.47
C TRP A 409 1.75 14.82 -2.81
N HIS A 410 1.43 15.88 -3.56
CA HIS A 410 0.89 15.77 -4.91
C HIS A 410 1.97 15.42 -5.97
N LYS A 411 3.24 15.78 -5.71
CA LYS A 411 4.35 15.55 -6.64
C LYS A 411 4.73 14.09 -6.71
N PHE A 412 5.10 13.63 -7.90
CA PHE A 412 5.66 12.30 -8.09
C PHE A 412 7.12 12.26 -7.60
N THR A 413 7.34 11.54 -6.50
CA THR A 413 8.64 11.38 -5.84
C THR A 413 8.94 9.89 -5.66
N PRO A 414 9.36 9.15 -6.72
CA PRO A 414 9.54 7.69 -6.67
C PRO A 414 10.58 7.22 -5.63
N PHE A 415 11.42 8.14 -5.13
CA PHE A 415 12.32 7.84 -4.02
C PHE A 415 11.58 7.37 -2.75
N THR A 416 10.29 7.70 -2.57
CA THR A 416 9.48 7.16 -1.47
C THR A 416 9.35 5.63 -1.54
N ASN A 417 9.22 5.05 -2.74
CA ASN A 417 9.23 3.60 -2.93
C ASN A 417 10.59 2.99 -2.59
N VAL A 418 11.70 3.65 -2.95
CA VAL A 418 13.06 3.21 -2.58
C VAL A 418 13.21 3.13 -1.06
N LEU A 419 12.72 4.12 -0.32
CA LEU A 419 12.76 4.13 1.15
C LEU A 419 12.03 2.92 1.75
N TRP A 420 10.88 2.56 1.18
CA TRP A 420 10.12 1.39 1.63
C TRP A 420 10.76 0.05 1.23
N VAL A 421 11.35 -0.06 0.04
CA VAL A 421 12.13 -1.25 -0.36
C VAL A 421 13.33 -1.44 0.57
N ASN A 422 14.01 -0.34 0.95
CA ASN A 422 15.08 -0.38 1.93
C ASN A 422 14.58 -0.84 3.31
N TYR A 423 13.44 -0.30 3.78
CA TYR A 423 12.79 -0.77 5.00
C TYR A 423 12.49 -2.27 4.97
N LEU A 424 11.88 -2.77 3.89
CA LEU A 424 11.56 -4.20 3.76
C LEU A 424 12.82 -5.05 3.76
N THR A 425 13.89 -4.60 3.09
CA THR A 425 15.18 -5.30 3.08
C THR A 425 15.75 -5.42 4.49
N VAL A 426 15.72 -4.36 5.28
CA VAL A 426 16.19 -4.37 6.69
C VAL A 426 15.31 -5.23 7.60
N LYS A 427 13.99 -5.26 7.35
CA LYS A 427 13.04 -6.07 8.13
C LYS A 427 13.00 -7.53 7.75
N THR A 428 13.41 -7.87 6.54
CA THR A 428 13.51 -9.26 6.06
C THR A 428 14.76 -9.88 6.69
N LYS A 429 14.64 -10.32 7.94
CA LYS A 429 15.68 -11.08 8.63
C LYS A 429 15.39 -12.57 8.48
N ILE A 430 16.31 -13.28 7.82
CA ILE A 430 16.27 -14.74 7.79
C ILE A 430 16.76 -15.22 9.15
N LYS A 431 15.91 -15.92 9.91
CA LYS A 431 16.34 -16.54 11.16
C LYS A 431 17.25 -17.72 10.82
N GLY A 432 18.53 -17.61 11.15
CA GLY A 432 19.48 -18.73 11.14
C GLY A 432 20.14 -19.03 9.79
N SER A 433 20.89 -18.07 9.24
CA SER A 433 22.01 -18.37 8.33
C SER A 433 23.31 -18.28 9.09
#